data_AF-A0A438AHN6-F1
#
_entry.id   AF-A0A438AHN6-F1
#
_cell.length_a   1.000
_cell.length_b   1.000
_cell.length_c   1.000
_cell.angle_alpha   90.00
_cell.angle_beta   90.00
_cell.angle_gamma   90.00
#
_symmetry.space_group_name_H-M   'P 1'
#
loop_
_entity.id
_entity.type
_entity.pdbx_description
1 polymer ?
#
loop_
_entity_poly.entity_id
_entity_poly.type
_entity_poly.pdbx_seq_one_letter_code
_entity_poly.pdbx_strand_id
1 'polypeptide(L)'
;MIIFDSSISNVSHDRDFGRIEATVTFVAKVAQGQPTRMVRIRTNVPTSGGASLRERLTKDAAVLARRLPAARRNLAPRPVHEGPMHEERVA
;
A
#
# COMPACT_ATOMS: atom_id res chain seq x y z
N MET A 1 11.05 12.38 0.47
CA MET A 1 9.84 11.72 1.00
C MET A 1 10.17 11.11 2.35
N ILE A 2 9.35 11.41 3.35
CA ILE A 2 9.44 10.91 4.72
C ILE A 2 8.21 10.02 4.95
N ILE A 3 8.42 8.79 5.44
CA ILE A 3 7.36 7.84 5.79
C ILE A 3 7.23 7.82 7.31
N PHE A 4 6.01 7.98 7.83
CA PHE A 4 5.73 8.00 9.27
C PHE A 4 5.22 6.64 9.77
N ASP A 5 4.38 5.99 8.96
CA ASP A 5 3.82 4.69 9.27
C ASP A 5 3.64 3.88 7.98
N SER A 6 3.67 2.55 8.09
CA SER A 6 3.47 1.64 6.97
C SER A 6 2.81 0.32 7.39
N SER A 7 1.89 -0.16 6.56
CA SER A 7 1.26 -1.46 6.67
C SER A 7 1.34 -2.21 5.35
N ILE A 8 1.38 -3.55 5.43
CA ILE A 8 1.46 -4.44 4.28
C ILE A 8 0.24 -5.36 4.33
N SER A 9 -0.44 -5.52 3.20
CA SER A 9 -1.66 -6.32 3.05
C SER A 9 -1.67 -7.00 1.68
N ASN A 10 -2.57 -7.98 1.49
CA ASN A 10 -2.74 -8.70 0.22
C ASN A 10 -1.41 -9.25 -0.33
N VAL A 11 -0.69 -9.99 0.50
CA VAL A 11 0.59 -10.59 0.12
C VAL A 11 0.31 -11.86 -0.69
N SER A 12 0.88 -11.96 -1.88
CA SER A 12 0.82 -13.16 -2.73
C SER A 12 2.18 -13.49 -3.29
N HIS A 13 2.45 -14.78 -3.45
CA HIS A 13 3.69 -15.28 -4.06
C HIS A 13 3.37 -15.77 -5.48
N ASP A 14 3.96 -15.10 -6.45
CA ASP A 14 4.01 -15.51 -7.84
C ASP A 14 5.22 -16.43 -8.04
N ARG A 15 4.95 -17.74 -8.13
CA ARG A 15 5.98 -18.78 -8.25
C ARG A 15 6.61 -18.82 -9.65
N ASP A 16 5.84 -18.46 -10.67
CA ASP A 16 6.29 -18.55 -12.06
C ASP A 16 7.36 -17.50 -12.35
N PHE A 17 7.22 -16.33 -11.72
CA PHE A 17 8.17 -15.23 -11.86
C PHE A 17 9.11 -15.06 -10.66
N GLY A 18 8.96 -15.89 -9.62
CA GLY A 18 9.77 -15.81 -8.40
C GLY A 18 9.63 -14.46 -7.69
N ARG A 19 8.40 -13.95 -7.57
CA ARG A 19 8.09 -12.63 -7.01
C ARG A 19 7.09 -12.69 -5.88
N ILE A 20 7.25 -11.78 -4.92
CA ILE A 20 6.26 -11.51 -3.89
C ILE A 20 5.58 -10.20 -4.23
N GLU A 21 4.27 -10.26 -4.44
CA GLU A 21 3.43 -9.09 -4.62
C GLU A 21 2.79 -8.71 -3.28
N ALA A 22 2.63 -7.42 -3.04
CA ALA A 22 1.87 -6.94 -1.90
C ALA A 22 1.28 -5.56 -2.15
N THR A 23 0.28 -5.22 -1.35
CA THR A 23 -0.19 -3.85 -1.19
C THR A 23 0.50 -3.23 0.02
N VAL A 24 1.24 -2.15 -0.20
CA VAL A 24 1.83 -1.35 0.87
C VAL A 24 1.03 -0.06 1.01
N THR A 25 0.53 0.19 2.21
CA THR A 25 -0.12 1.45 2.58
C THR A 25 0.80 2.19 3.53
N PHE A 26 1.04 3.48 3.30
CA PHE A 26 1.88 4.28 4.19
C PHE A 26 1.43 5.72 4.28
N VAL A 27 1.69 6.34 5.44
CA VAL A 27 1.51 7.78 5.65
C VAL A 27 2.84 8.47 5.36
N ALA A 28 2.86 9.39 4.41
CA ALA A 28 4.10 10.05 4.00
C ALA A 28 3.95 11.54 3.70
N LYS A 29 5.03 12.30 3.92
CA LYS A 29 5.25 13.61 3.31
C LYS A 29 6.11 13.44 2.07
N VAL A 30 5.56 13.77 0.90
CA VAL A 30 6.24 13.57 -0.37
C VAL A 30 7.31 14.64 -0.62
N ALA A 31 6.97 15.91 -0.34
CA ALA A 31 7.86 17.07 -0.42
C ALA A 31 7.77 17.93 0.86
N GLN A 32 8.79 18.76 1.09
CA GLN A 32 8.80 19.71 2.20
C GLN A 32 7.66 20.73 2.03
N GLY A 33 7.02 21.12 3.14
CA GLY A 33 5.87 22.02 3.13
C GLY A 33 4.54 21.38 2.69
N GLN A 34 4.53 20.13 2.24
CA GLN A 34 3.28 19.42 1.93
C GLN A 34 2.71 18.69 3.15
N PRO A 35 1.37 18.60 3.28
CA PRO A 35 0.75 17.80 4.32
C PRO A 35 1.09 16.32 4.15
N THR A 36 1.07 15.58 5.27
CA THR A 36 1.09 14.12 5.26
C THR A 36 -0.12 13.60 4.49
N ARG A 37 0.09 12.55 3.68
CA ARG A 37 -0.97 11.87 2.95
C ARG A 37 -0.82 10.37 3.09
N MET A 38 -1.95 9.67 3.10
CA MET A 38 -1.96 8.22 2.96
C MET A 38 -1.74 7.86 1.49
N VAL A 39 -0.86 6.89 1.24
CA VAL A 39 -0.49 6.41 -0.08
C VAL A 39 -0.62 4.89 -0.07
N ARG A 40 -1.33 4.34 -1.07
CA ARG A 40 -1.51 2.90 -1.24
C ARG A 40 -0.93 2.47 -2.58
N ILE A 41 0.03 1.55 -2.56
CA ILE A 41 0.76 1.07 -3.74
C ILE A 41 0.73 -0.44 -3.78
N ARG A 42 0.36 -1.00 -4.93
CA ARG A 42 0.67 -2.40 -5.25
C ARG A 42 2.09 -2.45 -5.81
N THR A 43 2.92 -3.27 -5.21
CA THR A 43 4.34 -3.45 -5.56
C THR A 43 4.65 -4.96 -5.63
N ASN A 44 5.77 -5.29 -6.25
CA ASN A 44 6.33 -6.63 -6.17
C ASN A 44 7.86 -6.57 -6.04
N VAL A 45 8.43 -7.55 -5.36
CA VAL A 45 9.87 -7.72 -5.22
C VAL A 45 10.24 -9.18 -5.50
N PRO A 46 11.49 -9.50 -5.87
CA PRO A 46 11.94 -10.89 -5.97
C PRO A 46 11.70 -11.63 -4.65
N THR A 47 11.51 -12.94 -4.68
CA THR A 47 11.30 -13.74 -3.47
C THR A 47 12.49 -13.65 -2.51
N SER A 48 13.70 -13.73 -3.05
CA SER A 48 14.96 -13.60 -2.31
C SER A 48 15.58 -12.20 -2.42
N GLY A 49 16.40 -11.83 -1.45
CA GLY A 49 17.14 -10.57 -1.43
C GLY A 49 17.87 -10.34 -0.12
N GLY A 50 18.86 -9.44 -0.12
CA GLY A 50 19.73 -9.21 1.04
C GLY A 50 19.11 -8.44 2.22
N ALA A 51 17.86 -7.96 2.07
CA ALA A 51 17.16 -7.21 3.10
C ALA A 51 15.82 -7.89 3.45
N SER A 52 15.24 -7.51 4.59
CA SER A 52 13.94 -8.05 5.02
C SER A 52 12.85 -7.80 3.97
N LEU A 53 11.89 -8.72 3.85
CA LEU A 53 10.79 -8.59 2.89
C LEU A 53 10.04 -7.26 3.05
N ARG A 54 9.77 -6.87 4.31
CA ARG A 54 9.11 -5.60 4.65
C ARG A 54 9.87 -4.40 4.11
N GLU A 55 11.19 -4.36 4.34
CA GLU A 55 12.03 -3.26 3.86
C GLU A 55 12.04 -3.18 2.33
N ARG A 56 12.19 -4.33 1.66
CA ARG A 56 12.20 -4.40 0.19
C ARG A 56 10.88 -3.89 -0.40
N LEU A 57 9.74 -4.36 0.12
CA LEU A 57 8.41 -3.92 -0.32
C LEU A 57 8.18 -2.43 -0.05
N THR A 58 8.50 -1.94 1.15
CA THR A 58 8.33 -0.53 1.50
C THR A 58 9.22 0.38 0.65
N LYS A 59 10.46 -0.03 0.39
CA LYS A 59 11.41 0.71 -0.45
C LYS A 59 10.93 0.79 -1.89
N ASP A 60 10.49 -0.33 -2.47
CA ASP A 60 9.98 -0.34 -3.84
C ASP A 60 8.70 0.49 -3.97
N ALA A 61 7.74 0.30 -3.06
CA ALA A 61 6.52 1.09 -3.01
C ALA A 61 6.79 2.60 -2.87
N ALA A 62 7.83 2.98 -2.11
CA ALA A 62 8.24 4.37 -1.97
C ALA A 62 8.83 4.95 -3.27
N VAL A 63 9.60 4.16 -4.03
CA VAL A 63 10.11 4.54 -5.34
C VAL A 63 8.95 4.74 -6.33
N LEU A 64 7.99 3.81 -6.34
CA LEU A 64 6.80 3.91 -7.20
C LEU A 64 5.94 5.12 -6.85
N ALA A 65 5.71 5.40 -5.57
CA ALA A 65 4.91 6.55 -5.13
C ALA A 65 5.50 7.89 -5.58
N ARG A 66 6.83 8.02 -5.63
CA ARG A 66 7.51 9.22 -6.15
C ARG A 66 7.26 9.43 -7.64
N ARG A 67 6.99 8.36 -8.40
CA ARG A 67 6.70 8.43 -9.84
C ARG A 67 5.23 8.66 -10.17
N LEU A 68 4.31 8.45 -9.21
CA LEU A 68 2.89 8.71 -9.43
C LEU A 68 2.59 10.20 -9.56
N PRO A 69 1.70 10.62 -10.48
CA PRO A 69 1.15 11.97 -10.50
C PRO A 69 0.46 12.30 -9.18
N ALA A 70 0.54 13.56 -8.74
CA ALA A 70 -0.03 14.01 -7.46
C ALA A 70 -1.52 13.64 -7.28
N ALA A 71 -2.30 13.63 -8.36
CA ALA A 71 -3.72 13.25 -8.36
C ALA A 71 -3.95 11.78 -7.97
N ARG A 72 -3.08 10.85 -8.38
CA ARG A 72 -3.21 9.40 -8.09
C ARG A 72 -2.63 9.01 -6.73
N ARG A 73 -1.89 9.91 -6.07
CA ARG A 73 -1.41 9.70 -4.69
C ARG A 73 -2.51 9.89 -3.65
N ASN A 74 -3.64 10.49 -4.03
CA ASN A 74 -4.75 10.85 -3.14
C ASN A 74 -5.86 9.78 -3.07
N LEU A 75 -5.58 8.54 -3.48
CA LEU A 75 -6.55 7.46 -3.30
C LEU A 75 -6.71 7.19 -1.80
N ALA A 76 -7.76 7.77 -1.22
CA ALA A 76 -8.32 7.30 0.03
C ALA A 76 -8.51 5.78 -0.10
N PRO A 77 -8.24 4.99 0.96
CA PRO A 77 -8.61 3.59 0.95
C PRO A 77 -10.10 3.54 0.61
N ARG A 78 -10.46 2.81 -0.46
CA ARG A 78 -11.87 2.51 -0.70
C ARG A 78 -12.40 1.92 0.60
N PRO A 79 -13.53 2.41 1.15
CA PRO A 79 -14.13 1.75 2.28
C PRO A 79 -14.34 0.30 1.86
N VAL A 80 -13.77 -0.62 2.63
CA VAL A 80 -14.18 -2.02 2.58
C VAL A 80 -15.68 -1.98 2.83
N HIS A 81 -16.47 -2.40 1.85
CA HIS A 81 -17.91 -2.58 2.03
C HIS A 81 -18.09 -3.52 3.22
N GLU A 82 -18.43 -2.97 4.38
CA GLU A 82 -19.20 -3.71 5.37
C GLU A 82 -20.52 -4.05 4.66
N GLY A 83 -20.77 -5.35 4.50
CA GLY A 83 -21.98 -5.85 3.85
C GLY A 83 -23.23 -5.29 4.53
N PRO A 84 -24.38 -5.28 3.83
CA PRO A 84 -25.61 -4.76 4.41
C PRO A 84 -25.96 -5.53 5.69
N MET A 85 -26.01 -4.83 6.82
CA MET A 85 -26.68 -5.32 8.01
C MET A 85 -28.15 -5.48 7.67
N HIS A 86 -28.60 -6.72 7.49
CA HIS A 86 -30.01 -7.05 7.46
C HIS A 86 -30.58 -6.75 8.86
N GLU A 87 -31.18 -5.57 8.98
CA GLU A 87 -32.03 -5.22 10.10
C GLU A 87 -33.34 -6.02 9.94
N GLU A 88 -33.37 -7.20 10.56
CA GLU A 88 -34.56 -8.03 10.67
C GLU A 88 -35.56 -7.29 11.58
N ARG A 89 -36.46 -6.53 10.95
CA ARG A 89 -37.67 -6.03 11.60
C ARG A 89 -38.57 -7.24 11.87
N VAL A 90 -38.61 -7.68 13.12
CA VAL A 90 -39.71 -8.51 13.63
C VAL A 90 -40.78 -7.58 14.19
N ALA A 91 -41.99 -7.76 13.67
CA ALA A 91 -43.22 -7.06 14.03
C ALA A 91 -43.77 -7.50 15.39
#